data_AF-A0A379X5L7-F1
#
_entry.id   AF-A0A379X5L7-F1
#
_cell.length_a   1.000
_cell.length_b   1.000
_cell.length_c   1.000
_cell.angle_alpha   90.00
_cell.angle_beta   90.00
_cell.angle_gamma   90.00
#
_symmetry.space_group_name_H-M   'P 1'
#
loop_
_entity.id
_entity.type
_entity.pdbx_description
1 polymer ?
#
loop_
_entity_poly.entity_id
_entity_poly.type
_entity_poly.pdbx_seq_one_letter_code
_entity_poly.pdbx_strand_id
1 'polypeptide(L)'
;MTADPDAGGGEEAAETPGGQGAARTAETDRARQYSTGKLTASQAKTVNAWRGELHRPRRRTYLTDDGRPPASSSDCLAAAVIDLLDAAPPTPTEVARYAARIRSAQRDGRPDRFPGDTHVTFYLPELYAGPAESLLIDARAAHSAAIDDARTAARRRFPGRYQAEERSQFMLGTLADQQLTPTVPRRLPMGTLARMAIDRWAPRAPRAVVAAAAKHSATYHLQHHRARTDMGRQ
;
A
#
# COMPACT_ATOMS: atom_id res chain seq x y z
N MET A 1 11.65 -44.52 -54.70
CA MET A 1 11.14 -44.77 -53.34
C MET A 1 12.34 -44.70 -52.41
N THR A 2 12.62 -43.49 -51.89
CA THR A 2 12.27 -42.99 -50.52
C THR A 2 13.13 -43.64 -49.45
N ALA A 3 13.79 -42.93 -48.53
CA ALA A 3 14.01 -41.50 -48.31
C ALA A 3 15.14 -41.37 -47.27
N ASP A 4 15.80 -40.21 -47.30
CA ASP A 4 16.69 -39.60 -46.29
C ASP A 4 16.00 -39.45 -44.90
N PRO A 5 16.70 -39.17 -43.78
CA PRO A 5 17.46 -37.91 -43.65
C PRO A 5 18.74 -37.87 -42.80
N ASP A 6 19.41 -36.76 -43.10
CA ASP A 6 20.73 -36.25 -42.75
C ASP A 6 20.82 -35.58 -41.36
N ALA A 7 22.01 -35.61 -40.77
CA ALA A 7 22.38 -34.89 -39.55
C ALA A 7 23.81 -34.34 -39.72
N GLY A 8 23.92 -33.08 -40.15
CA GLY A 8 25.18 -32.35 -40.28
C GLY A 8 25.48 -31.46 -39.08
N GLY A 9 26.73 -31.46 -38.62
CA GLY A 9 27.28 -30.57 -37.61
C GLY A 9 28.66 -30.01 -38.00
N GLY A 10 29.02 -28.86 -37.39
CA GLY A 10 30.35 -28.22 -37.35
C GLY A 10 30.76 -27.47 -38.62
N GLU A 11 31.42 -26.31 -38.64
CA GLU A 11 32.19 -25.57 -37.63
C GLU A 11 32.48 -24.11 -38.10
N GLU A 12 32.71 -23.25 -37.11
CA GLU A 12 33.56 -22.05 -37.04
C GLU A 12 33.44 -20.83 -37.98
N ALA A 13 33.18 -19.67 -37.35
CA ALA A 13 33.91 -18.43 -37.62
C ALA A 13 33.98 -17.51 -36.38
N ALA A 14 35.20 -17.39 -35.84
CA ALA A 14 35.90 -16.23 -35.24
C ALA A 14 35.37 -15.42 -34.02
N GLU A 15 36.27 -15.31 -33.04
CA GLU A 15 36.30 -14.50 -31.81
C GLU A 15 36.22 -12.95 -32.04
N THR A 16 35.35 -12.20 -31.34
CA THR A 16 35.50 -11.36 -30.10
C THR A 16 36.43 -10.12 -30.26
N PRO A 17 36.24 -8.94 -29.60
CA PRO A 17 35.41 -8.61 -28.43
C PRO A 17 34.67 -7.24 -28.45
N GLY A 18 33.59 -7.09 -27.68
CA GLY A 18 33.09 -5.76 -27.34
C GLY A 18 31.65 -5.73 -26.83
N GLY A 19 31.47 -5.30 -25.58
CA GLY A 19 30.15 -4.90 -25.08
C GLY A 19 29.57 -5.74 -23.95
N GLN A 20 30.39 -6.20 -23.00
CA GLN A 20 29.88 -6.40 -21.63
C GLN A 20 29.51 -5.01 -21.07
N GLY A 21 28.26 -4.59 -21.26
CA GLY A 21 27.80 -3.30 -20.76
C GLY A 21 26.35 -2.89 -21.02
N ALA A 22 25.57 -3.63 -21.82
CA ALA A 22 24.27 -3.13 -22.31
C ALA A 22 23.06 -4.08 -22.13
N ALA A 23 23.10 -5.01 -21.18
CA ALA A 23 21.98 -5.92 -20.92
C ALA A 23 21.59 -6.04 -19.43
N ARG A 24 21.66 -4.92 -18.69
CA ARG A 24 21.14 -4.80 -17.31
C ARG A 24 20.28 -3.54 -17.10
N THR A 25 19.55 -3.13 -18.14
CA THR A 25 18.83 -1.84 -18.15
C THR A 25 17.36 -1.93 -18.59
N ALA A 26 16.67 -3.06 -18.39
CA ALA A 26 15.29 -3.18 -18.88
C ALA A 26 14.26 -3.92 -17.97
N GLU A 27 14.57 -4.25 -16.72
CA GLU A 27 13.64 -5.04 -15.87
C GLU A 27 13.31 -4.45 -14.48
N THR A 28 13.67 -3.20 -14.20
CA THR A 28 13.62 -2.64 -12.83
C THR A 28 12.89 -1.30 -12.66
N ASP A 29 11.76 -1.05 -13.36
CA ASP A 29 11.05 0.24 -13.17
C ASP A 29 9.53 0.25 -13.47
N ARG A 30 8.79 -0.80 -13.08
CA ARG A 30 7.33 -0.79 -13.22
C ARG A 30 6.66 -0.46 -11.90
N ALA A 31 6.06 0.73 -11.82
CA ALA A 31 5.17 1.07 -10.72
C ALA A 31 4.05 0.02 -10.58
N ARG A 32 3.78 -0.44 -9.35
CA ARG A 32 2.79 -1.49 -9.07
C ARG A 32 1.46 -0.86 -8.67
N GLN A 33 0.36 -1.42 -9.20
CA GLN A 33 -0.99 -0.95 -8.92
C GLN A 33 -1.58 -1.61 -7.67
N TYR A 34 -2.18 -0.79 -6.81
CA TYR A 34 -2.86 -1.21 -5.59
C TYR A 34 -4.22 -0.55 -5.45
N SER A 35 -5.00 -1.01 -4.47
CA SER A 35 -6.31 -0.46 -4.11
C SER A 35 -6.42 -0.27 -2.61
N THR A 36 -7.12 0.79 -2.19
CA THR A 36 -7.50 1.03 -0.79
C THR A 36 -8.45 -0.04 -0.25
N GLY A 37 -9.14 -0.79 -1.13
CA GLY A 37 -10.39 -1.46 -0.80
C GLY A 37 -11.46 -0.46 -0.32
N LYS A 38 -12.57 -0.98 0.24
CA LYS A 38 -13.70 -0.16 0.71
C LYS A 38 -13.30 0.84 1.81
N LEU A 39 -13.38 2.13 1.53
CA LEU A 39 -13.10 3.19 2.50
C LEU A 39 -14.23 3.36 3.51
N THR A 40 -13.89 3.78 4.73
CA THR A 40 -14.92 4.25 5.68
C THR A 40 -15.52 5.57 5.21
N ALA A 41 -16.67 5.98 5.76
CA ALA A 41 -17.30 7.27 5.44
C ALA A 41 -16.37 8.46 5.66
N SER A 42 -15.62 8.44 6.77
CA SER A 42 -14.64 9.48 7.10
C SER A 42 -13.49 9.51 6.10
N GLN A 43 -12.93 8.36 5.76
CA GLN A 43 -11.86 8.24 4.76
C GLN A 43 -12.34 8.68 3.36
N ALA A 44 -13.53 8.27 2.96
CA ALA A 44 -14.13 8.69 1.70
C ALA A 44 -14.35 10.20 1.66
N LYS A 45 -14.82 10.83 2.75
CA LYS A 45 -14.95 12.28 2.87
C LYS A 45 -13.60 12.99 2.71
N THR A 46 -12.55 12.49 3.36
CA THR A 46 -11.18 13.03 3.24
C THR A 46 -10.68 12.96 1.80
N VAL A 47 -10.77 11.80 1.17
CA VAL A 47 -10.35 11.61 -0.23
C VAL A 47 -11.17 12.48 -1.20
N ASN A 48 -12.48 12.61 -0.97
CA ASN A 48 -13.33 13.48 -1.77
C ASN A 48 -12.98 14.96 -1.61
N ALA A 49 -12.53 15.40 -0.44
CA ALA A 49 -12.01 16.75 -0.25
C ALA A 49 -10.74 17.00 -1.06
N TRP A 50 -9.84 16.01 -1.14
CA TRP A 50 -8.63 16.09 -1.99
C TRP A 50 -9.00 16.17 -3.47
N ARG A 51 -9.93 15.32 -3.93
CA ARG A 51 -10.48 15.35 -5.30
C ARG A 51 -11.12 16.70 -5.63
N GLY A 52 -11.92 17.23 -4.71
CA GLY A 52 -12.57 18.52 -4.89
C GLY A 52 -11.56 19.65 -5.09
N GLU A 53 -10.43 19.62 -4.37
CA GLU A 53 -9.35 20.61 -4.53
C GLU A 53 -8.66 20.48 -5.89
N LEU A 54 -8.40 19.26 -6.39
CA LEU A 54 -7.82 19.04 -7.72
C LEU A 54 -8.66 19.65 -8.85
N HIS A 55 -9.97 19.75 -8.68
CA HIS A 55 -10.91 20.27 -9.68
C HIS A 55 -11.34 21.73 -9.44
N ARG A 56 -10.79 22.43 -8.44
CA ARG A 56 -11.21 23.81 -8.16
C ARG A 56 -10.71 24.77 -9.26
N PRO A 57 -11.61 25.50 -9.94
CA PRO A 57 -11.26 26.36 -11.08
C PRO A 57 -10.57 27.69 -10.70
N ARG A 58 -10.17 27.87 -9.43
CA ARG A 58 -9.84 29.20 -8.89
C ARG A 58 -8.42 29.69 -9.10
N ARG A 59 -7.53 28.89 -9.69
CA ARG A 59 -6.15 29.31 -9.93
C ARG A 59 -5.63 28.73 -11.23
N ARG A 60 -5.39 29.58 -12.24
CA ARG A 60 -4.64 29.24 -13.47
C ARG A 60 -3.31 28.53 -13.17
N THR A 61 -2.76 28.70 -11.97
CA THR A 61 -1.56 28.02 -11.50
C THR A 61 -1.72 26.51 -11.30
N TYR A 62 -2.92 25.93 -11.29
CA TYR A 62 -3.10 24.47 -11.11
C TYR A 62 -3.48 23.72 -12.38
N LEU A 63 -3.55 24.39 -13.53
CA LEU A 63 -3.86 23.72 -14.79
C LEU A 63 -2.60 23.60 -15.64
N THR A 64 -2.40 22.45 -16.26
CA THR A 64 -1.42 22.28 -17.34
C THR A 64 -1.80 23.16 -18.52
N ASP A 65 -0.89 23.35 -19.49
CA ASP A 65 -1.16 24.11 -20.71
C ASP A 65 -2.41 23.59 -21.47
N ASP A 66 -2.73 22.30 -21.29
CA ASP A 66 -3.93 21.63 -21.83
C ASP A 66 -5.18 21.73 -20.92
N GLY A 67 -5.14 22.54 -19.86
CA GLY A 67 -6.27 22.76 -18.97
C GLY A 67 -6.58 21.61 -18.00
N ARG A 68 -5.65 20.66 -17.78
CA ARG A 68 -5.84 19.50 -16.89
C ARG A 68 -5.24 19.74 -15.49
N PRO A 69 -5.75 19.08 -14.43
CA PRO A 69 -5.12 19.12 -13.11
C PRO A 69 -3.67 18.62 -13.13
N PRO A 70 -2.80 19.08 -12.21
CA PRO A 70 -1.37 18.81 -12.25
C PRO A 70 -1.01 17.43 -11.65
N ALA A 71 -1.99 16.77 -11.03
CA ALA A 71 -1.89 15.45 -10.43
C ALA A 71 -3.30 14.81 -10.40
N SER A 72 -3.37 13.52 -10.14
CA SER A 72 -4.61 12.78 -9.97
C SER A 72 -4.90 12.45 -8.50
N SER A 73 -6.10 11.94 -8.22
CA SER A 73 -6.42 11.42 -6.88
C SER A 73 -5.59 10.19 -6.52
N SER A 74 -5.12 9.42 -7.52
CA SER A 74 -4.18 8.32 -7.33
C SER A 74 -2.85 8.87 -6.79
N ASP A 75 -2.36 9.98 -7.34
CA ASP A 75 -1.09 10.59 -6.94
C ASP A 75 -1.16 11.18 -5.53
N CYS A 76 -2.31 11.72 -5.14
CA CYS A 76 -2.54 12.15 -3.76
C CYS A 76 -2.39 10.97 -2.78
N LEU A 77 -2.92 9.81 -3.14
CA LEU A 77 -2.83 8.62 -2.30
C LEU A 77 -1.43 8.00 -2.31
N ALA A 78 -0.77 7.93 -3.47
CA ALA A 78 0.60 7.46 -3.59
C ALA A 78 1.56 8.33 -2.77
N ALA A 79 1.44 9.66 -2.88
CA ALA A 79 2.20 10.59 -2.06
C ALA A 79 1.95 10.41 -0.56
N ALA A 80 0.71 10.15 -0.15
CA ALA A 80 0.36 9.88 1.24
C ALA A 80 1.01 8.60 1.77
N VAL A 81 0.99 7.54 0.97
CA VAL A 81 1.60 6.26 1.34
C VAL A 81 3.13 6.39 1.39
N ILE A 82 3.74 7.10 0.46
CA ILE A 82 5.18 7.36 0.47
C ILE A 82 5.59 8.17 1.70
N ASP A 83 4.87 9.26 2.02
CA ASP A 83 5.11 10.05 3.25
C ASP A 83 4.92 9.21 4.52
N LEU A 84 3.96 8.28 4.54
CA LEU A 84 3.83 7.32 5.63
C LEU A 84 5.08 6.44 5.75
N LEU A 85 5.59 5.90 4.65
CA LEU A 85 6.74 4.99 4.68
C LEU A 85 8.06 5.71 4.99
N ASP A 86 8.25 6.94 4.51
CA ASP A 86 9.49 7.70 4.68
C ASP A 86 9.54 8.47 5.99
N ALA A 87 8.47 9.22 6.31
CA ALA A 87 8.50 10.19 7.40
C ALA A 87 7.93 9.64 8.71
N ALA A 88 7.16 8.55 8.67
CA ALA A 88 6.61 7.91 9.86
C ALA A 88 6.32 6.42 9.62
N PRO A 89 7.36 5.61 9.29
CA PRO A 89 7.18 4.20 8.99
C PRO A 89 6.49 3.51 10.16
N PRO A 90 5.30 2.90 9.96
CA PRO A 90 4.62 2.21 11.03
C PRO A 90 5.34 0.90 11.32
N THR A 91 5.34 0.51 12.58
CA THR A 91 5.83 -0.81 12.99
C THR A 91 4.90 -1.92 12.48
N PRO A 92 5.42 -3.15 12.28
CA PRO A 92 4.59 -4.31 11.92
C PRO A 92 3.39 -4.51 12.84
N THR A 93 3.57 -4.30 14.16
CA THR A 93 2.51 -4.43 15.16
C THR A 93 1.43 -3.37 15.01
N GLU A 94 1.78 -2.12 14.70
CA GLU A 94 0.79 -1.07 14.43
C GLU A 94 -0.05 -1.36 13.20
N VAL A 95 0.58 -1.87 12.13
CA VAL A 95 -0.12 -2.31 10.92
C VAL A 95 -1.08 -3.46 11.24
N ALA A 96 -0.65 -4.44 12.04
CA ALA A 96 -1.50 -5.55 12.49
C ALA A 96 -2.72 -5.09 13.29
N ARG A 97 -2.53 -4.20 14.27
CA ARG A 97 -3.60 -3.58 15.07
C ARG A 97 -4.58 -2.83 14.19
N TYR A 98 -4.07 -2.01 13.28
CA TYR A 98 -4.90 -1.24 12.36
C TYR A 98 -5.74 -2.16 11.46
N ALA A 99 -5.15 -3.24 10.92
CA ALA A 99 -5.87 -4.24 10.13
C ALA A 99 -6.92 -5.02 10.93
N ALA A 100 -6.64 -5.33 12.20
CA ALA A 100 -7.61 -5.96 13.10
C ALA A 100 -8.82 -5.03 13.34
N ARG A 101 -8.57 -3.74 13.59
CA ARG A 101 -9.60 -2.72 13.78
C ARG A 101 -10.51 -2.58 12.56
N ILE A 102 -9.94 -2.54 11.34
CA ILE A 102 -10.73 -2.49 10.10
C ILE A 102 -11.65 -3.71 9.98
N ARG A 103 -11.11 -4.91 10.23
CA ARG A 103 -11.89 -6.15 10.12
C ARG A 103 -13.00 -6.21 11.15
N SER A 104 -12.76 -5.76 12.39
CA SER A 104 -13.83 -5.63 13.39
C SER A 104 -14.90 -4.68 12.88
N ALA A 105 -14.53 -3.47 12.43
CA ALA A 105 -15.47 -2.49 11.92
C ALA A 105 -16.28 -2.97 10.70
N GLN A 106 -15.70 -3.82 9.84
CA GLN A 106 -16.40 -4.44 8.72
C GLN A 106 -17.33 -5.56 9.14
N ARG A 107 -16.93 -6.39 10.11
CA ARG A 107 -17.76 -7.47 10.67
C ARG A 107 -18.97 -6.93 11.42
N ASP A 108 -18.79 -5.83 12.14
CA ASP A 108 -19.85 -5.16 12.91
C ASP A 108 -20.87 -4.46 12.01
N GLY A 109 -20.70 -4.50 10.68
CA GLY A 109 -21.79 -4.47 9.72
C GLY A 109 -22.67 -3.22 9.74
N ARG A 110 -22.14 -2.06 10.15
CA ARG A 110 -22.91 -0.80 10.06
C ARG A 110 -22.75 -0.23 8.65
N PRO A 111 -23.77 -0.31 7.77
CA PRO A 111 -23.68 0.19 6.39
C PRO A 111 -23.30 1.68 6.34
N ASP A 112 -23.66 2.45 7.37
CA ASP A 112 -23.32 3.87 7.51
C ASP A 112 -21.81 4.13 7.66
N ARG A 113 -21.03 3.13 8.11
CA ARG A 113 -19.58 3.28 8.29
C ARG A 113 -18.81 3.09 6.99
N PHE A 114 -19.37 2.39 5.99
CA PHE A 114 -18.77 2.15 4.68
C PHE A 114 -19.77 2.48 3.56
N PRO A 115 -20.04 3.78 3.32
CA PRO A 115 -21.02 4.21 2.33
C PRO A 115 -20.50 3.88 0.92
N GLY A 116 -21.01 2.78 0.36
CA GLY A 116 -20.75 2.34 -1.01
C GLY A 116 -19.37 1.72 -1.29
N ASP A 117 -19.22 1.16 -2.48
CA ASP A 117 -17.98 0.57 -3.03
C ASP A 117 -16.91 1.62 -3.38
N THR A 118 -16.76 2.64 -2.52
CA THR A 118 -15.76 3.70 -2.72
C THR A 118 -14.38 3.13 -2.41
N HIS A 119 -13.64 2.79 -3.46
CA HIS A 119 -12.25 2.42 -3.43
C HIS A 119 -11.46 3.33 -4.37
N VAL A 120 -10.16 3.46 -4.11
CA VAL A 120 -9.24 4.23 -4.95
C VAL A 120 -8.09 3.34 -5.34
N THR A 121 -7.80 3.31 -6.63
CA THR A 121 -6.58 2.70 -7.15
C THR A 121 -5.44 3.71 -7.14
N PHE A 122 -4.24 3.22 -6.88
CA PHE A 122 -3.03 4.03 -6.89
C PHE A 122 -1.83 3.21 -7.32
N TYR A 123 -0.76 3.88 -7.71
CA TYR A 123 0.46 3.25 -8.18
C TYR A 123 1.60 3.62 -7.24
N LEU A 124 2.34 2.62 -6.77
CA LEU A 124 3.57 2.85 -6.00
C LEU A 124 4.79 2.55 -6.88
N PRO A 125 5.81 3.42 -6.88
CA PRO A 125 7.11 3.10 -7.46
C PRO A 125 7.71 1.85 -6.81
N GLU A 126 8.52 1.10 -7.57
CA GLU A 126 9.11 -0.16 -7.11
C GLU A 126 9.92 0.01 -5.81
N LEU A 127 10.63 1.14 -5.68
CA LEU A 127 11.37 1.54 -4.48
C LEU A 127 10.52 1.48 -3.20
N TYR A 128 9.22 1.71 -3.30
CA TYR A 128 8.28 1.69 -2.17
C TYR A 128 7.40 0.45 -2.13
N ALA A 129 7.08 -0.12 -3.30
CA ALA A 129 6.18 -1.26 -3.42
C ALA A 129 6.73 -2.50 -2.69
N GLY A 130 8.01 -2.84 -2.92
CA GLY A 130 8.67 -3.97 -2.26
C GLY A 130 8.71 -3.84 -0.73
N PRO A 131 9.29 -2.75 -0.17
CA PRO A 131 9.30 -2.52 1.27
C PRO A 131 7.91 -2.51 1.91
N ALA A 132 6.90 -1.93 1.25
CA ALA A 132 5.53 -1.93 1.74
C ALA A 132 4.92 -3.34 1.81
N GLU A 133 5.20 -4.19 0.82
CA GLU A 133 4.76 -5.59 0.83
C GLU A 133 5.46 -6.39 1.92
N SER A 134 6.77 -6.21 2.12
CA SER A 134 7.51 -6.83 3.22
C SER A 134 6.93 -6.43 4.57
N LEU A 135 6.63 -5.14 4.78
CA LEU A 135 6.00 -4.67 6.01
C LEU A 135 4.65 -5.34 6.30
N LEU A 136 3.85 -5.64 5.28
CA LEU A 136 2.58 -6.38 5.45
C LEU A 136 2.80 -7.86 5.81
N ILE A 137 3.86 -8.47 5.30
CA ILE A 137 4.27 -9.83 5.68
C ILE A 137 4.71 -9.84 7.14
N ASP A 138 5.57 -8.90 7.53
CA ASP A 138 6.06 -8.74 8.90
C ASP A 138 4.92 -8.46 9.87
N ALA A 139 3.95 -7.62 9.47
CA ALA A 139 2.76 -7.34 10.28
C ALA A 139 1.90 -8.58 10.52
N ARG A 140 1.76 -9.45 9.50
CA ARG A 140 1.09 -10.74 9.67
C ARG A 140 1.86 -11.67 10.61
N ALA A 141 3.19 -11.69 10.51
CA ALA A 141 4.04 -12.48 11.38
C ALA A 141 3.93 -12.00 12.84
N ALA A 142 4.00 -10.67 13.06
CA ALA A 142 3.82 -10.05 14.37
C ALA A 142 2.44 -10.37 14.98
N HIS A 143 1.37 -10.35 14.18
CA HIS A 143 0.03 -10.74 14.64
C HIS A 143 -0.01 -12.22 15.07
N SER A 144 0.61 -13.10 14.29
CA SER A 144 0.67 -14.54 14.62
C SER A 144 1.45 -14.78 15.91
N ALA A 145 2.61 -14.13 16.07
CA ALA A 145 3.42 -14.22 17.26
C ALA A 145 2.65 -13.79 18.52
N ALA A 146 1.93 -12.65 18.45
CA ALA A 146 1.13 -12.17 19.58
C ALA A 146 0.03 -13.17 20.00
N ILE A 147 -0.55 -13.92 19.06
CA ILE A 147 -1.53 -14.97 19.37
C ILE A 147 -0.87 -16.16 20.04
N ASP A 148 0.29 -16.59 19.56
CA ASP A 148 1.03 -17.70 20.16
C ASP A 148 1.54 -17.36 21.56
N ASP A 149 1.96 -16.12 21.78
CA ASP A 149 2.33 -15.59 23.10
C ASP A 149 1.12 -15.56 24.05
N ALA A 150 -0.02 -15.03 23.61
CA ALA A 150 -1.25 -15.01 24.40
C ALA A 150 -1.74 -16.43 24.74
N ARG A 151 -1.65 -17.36 23.79
CA ARG A 151 -1.98 -18.77 24.01
C ARG A 151 -1.03 -19.43 25.01
N THR A 152 0.27 -19.14 24.92
CA THR A 152 1.28 -19.66 25.84
C THR A 152 1.07 -19.12 27.24
N ALA A 153 0.81 -17.82 27.38
CA ALA A 153 0.47 -17.18 28.65
C ALA A 153 -0.79 -17.78 29.27
N ALA A 154 -1.85 -17.99 28.48
CA ALA A 154 -3.09 -18.62 28.95
C ALA A 154 -2.85 -20.03 29.49
N ARG A 155 -2.07 -20.86 28.78
CA ARG A 155 -1.72 -22.23 29.22
C ARG A 155 -0.90 -22.24 30.50
N ARG A 156 0.04 -21.29 30.66
CA ARG A 156 0.82 -21.15 31.89
C ARG A 156 -0.05 -20.71 33.07
N ARG A 157 -1.02 -19.82 32.84
CA ARG A 157 -1.92 -19.32 33.88
C ARG A 157 -2.96 -20.35 34.32
N PHE A 158 -3.46 -21.15 33.39
CA PHE A 158 -4.53 -22.14 33.62
C PHE A 158 -4.13 -23.53 33.06
N PRO A 159 -3.28 -24.28 33.79
CA PRO A 159 -2.74 -25.56 33.32
C PRO A 159 -3.74 -26.74 33.41
N GLY A 160 -4.86 -26.58 34.11
CA GLY A 160 -5.80 -27.67 34.40
C GLY A 160 -6.53 -28.20 33.17
N ARG A 161 -6.80 -29.52 33.14
CA ARG A 161 -7.50 -30.20 32.03
C ARG A 161 -8.89 -29.63 31.76
N TYR A 162 -9.61 -29.24 32.82
CA TYR A 162 -10.98 -28.72 32.74
C TYR A 162 -11.06 -27.18 32.65
N GLN A 163 -9.91 -26.48 32.54
CA GLN A 163 -9.85 -25.00 32.50
C GLN A 163 -9.80 -24.44 31.07
N ALA A 164 -10.52 -25.05 30.14
CA ALA A 164 -10.46 -24.66 28.73
C ALA A 164 -11.11 -23.29 28.49
N GLU A 165 -12.17 -22.98 29.23
CA GLU A 165 -12.91 -21.72 29.10
C GLU A 165 -12.10 -20.54 29.63
N GLU A 166 -11.49 -20.66 30.81
CA GLU A 166 -10.67 -19.62 31.42
C GLU A 166 -9.45 -19.29 30.56
N ARG A 167 -8.83 -20.31 29.93
CA ARG A 167 -7.77 -20.10 28.94
C ARG A 167 -8.25 -19.26 27.76
N SER A 168 -9.42 -19.59 27.23
CA SER A 168 -9.98 -18.88 26.07
C SER A 168 -10.29 -17.43 26.43
N GLN A 169 -10.98 -17.20 27.55
CA GLN A 169 -11.34 -15.86 28.02
C GLN A 169 -10.10 -15.00 28.30
N PHE A 170 -9.09 -15.55 28.97
CA PHE A 170 -7.82 -14.85 29.23
C PHE A 170 -7.08 -14.50 27.93
N MET A 171 -7.00 -15.44 26.98
CA MET A 171 -6.36 -15.20 25.69
C MET A 171 -7.09 -14.08 24.91
N LEU A 172 -8.43 -14.11 24.88
CA LEU A 172 -9.24 -13.10 24.21
C LEU A 172 -9.08 -11.72 24.87
N GLY A 173 -9.07 -11.65 26.20
CA GLY A 173 -8.78 -10.42 26.94
C GLY A 173 -7.40 -9.85 26.61
N THR A 174 -6.36 -10.69 26.67
CA THR A 174 -4.98 -10.30 26.35
C THR A 174 -4.85 -9.73 24.93
N LEU A 175 -5.50 -10.36 23.95
CA LEU A 175 -5.48 -9.87 22.57
C LEU A 175 -6.29 -8.57 22.41
N ALA A 176 -7.43 -8.45 23.11
CA ALA A 176 -8.23 -7.23 23.09
C ALA A 176 -7.47 -6.02 23.68
N ASP A 177 -6.73 -6.23 24.78
CA ASP A 177 -5.87 -5.19 25.38
C ASP A 177 -4.78 -4.72 24.41
N GLN A 178 -4.31 -5.62 23.55
CA GLN A 178 -3.35 -5.30 22.49
C GLN A 178 -3.99 -4.79 21.20
N GLN A 179 -5.33 -4.63 21.16
CA GLN A 179 -6.12 -4.24 19.98
C GLN A 179 -5.96 -5.21 18.80
N LEU A 180 -5.79 -6.50 19.10
CA LEU A 180 -5.66 -7.58 18.12
C LEU A 180 -6.89 -8.50 18.17
N THR A 181 -7.07 -9.26 17.10
CA THR A 181 -8.14 -10.27 17.01
C THR A 181 -7.54 -11.67 17.06
N PRO A 182 -8.28 -12.70 17.51
CA PRO A 182 -7.78 -14.07 17.56
C PRO A 182 -7.59 -14.72 16.18
N THR A 183 -8.01 -14.04 15.11
CA THR A 183 -7.91 -14.56 13.74
C THR A 183 -6.90 -13.75 12.93
N VAL A 184 -5.80 -14.40 12.55
CA VAL A 184 -4.82 -13.82 11.60
C VAL A 184 -5.36 -13.97 10.18
N PRO A 185 -5.39 -12.92 9.36
CA PRO A 185 -5.80 -13.03 7.99
C PRO A 185 -4.71 -13.74 7.19
N ARG A 186 -5.10 -14.47 6.14
CA ARG A 186 -4.14 -15.14 5.25
C ARG A 186 -3.13 -14.15 4.65
N ARG A 187 -3.60 -12.95 4.28
CA ARG A 187 -2.79 -11.85 3.76
C ARG A 187 -3.36 -10.52 4.24
N LEU A 188 -2.48 -9.57 4.55
CA LEU A 188 -2.86 -8.18 4.77
C LEU A 188 -2.83 -7.43 3.43
N PRO A 189 -3.92 -6.74 3.03
CA PRO A 189 -3.97 -6.02 1.77
C PRO A 189 -3.22 -4.68 1.86
N MET A 190 -2.70 -4.21 0.72
CA MET A 190 -2.05 -2.89 0.61
C MET A 190 -2.98 -1.73 1.02
N GLY A 191 -4.29 -1.94 0.88
CA GLY A 191 -5.30 -1.01 1.38
C GLY A 191 -5.18 -0.71 2.88
N THR A 192 -4.52 -1.56 3.68
CA THR A 192 -4.24 -1.28 5.10
C THR A 192 -3.34 -0.05 5.24
N LEU A 193 -2.19 -0.04 4.57
CA LEU A 193 -1.25 1.08 4.59
C LEU A 193 -1.85 2.33 3.93
N ALA A 194 -2.58 2.15 2.83
CA ALA A 194 -3.26 3.26 2.15
C ALA A 194 -4.27 3.97 3.07
N ARG A 195 -5.04 3.22 3.86
CA ARG A 195 -5.99 3.79 4.82
C ARG A 195 -5.29 4.44 6.02
N MET A 196 -4.20 3.86 6.52
CA MET A 196 -3.36 4.50 7.54
C MET A 196 -2.84 5.84 7.05
N ALA A 197 -2.37 5.90 5.80
CA ALA A 197 -1.90 7.12 5.16
C ALA A 197 -3.02 8.17 5.03
N ILE A 198 -4.23 7.75 4.62
CA ILE A 198 -5.40 8.63 4.57
C ILE A 198 -5.71 9.21 5.95
N ASP A 199 -5.76 8.37 6.99
CA ASP A 199 -6.06 8.83 8.35
C ASP A 199 -4.98 9.80 8.87
N ARG A 200 -3.70 9.52 8.58
CA ARG A 200 -2.58 10.39 8.95
C ARG A 200 -2.66 11.75 8.25
N TRP A 201 -3.05 11.77 6.98
CA TRP A 201 -3.16 13.00 6.20
C TRP A 201 -4.51 13.71 6.33
N ALA A 202 -5.49 13.11 7.00
CA ALA A 202 -6.82 13.71 7.18
C ALA A 202 -6.80 15.13 7.80
N PRO A 203 -5.89 15.47 8.73
CA PRO A 203 -5.78 16.84 9.26
C PRO A 203 -5.16 17.86 8.29
N ARG A 204 -4.47 17.41 7.21
CA ARG A 204 -3.80 18.31 6.27
C ARG A 204 -4.84 19.05 5.42
N ALA A 205 -4.58 20.33 5.13
CA ALA A 205 -5.39 21.08 4.19
C ALA A 205 -5.34 20.43 2.79
N PRO A 206 -6.48 20.28 2.07
CA PRO A 206 -6.50 19.66 0.74
C PRO A 206 -5.49 20.24 -0.25
N ARG A 207 -5.26 21.56 -0.20
CA ARG A 207 -4.26 22.25 -1.02
C ARG A 207 -2.83 21.72 -0.80
N ALA A 208 -2.46 21.44 0.44
CA ALA A 208 -1.14 20.91 0.77
C ALA A 208 -0.98 19.47 0.25
N VAL A 209 -2.06 18.68 0.27
CA VAL A 209 -2.08 17.33 -0.30
C VAL A 209 -1.89 17.37 -1.82
N VAL A 210 -2.59 18.26 -2.52
CA VAL A 210 -2.42 18.44 -3.98
C VAL A 210 -1.00 18.89 -4.33
N ALA A 211 -0.41 19.80 -3.55
CA ALA A 211 0.98 20.22 -3.76
C ALA A 211 1.98 19.05 -3.59
N ALA A 212 1.78 18.21 -2.56
CA ALA A 212 2.59 17.01 -2.36
C ALA A 212 2.40 15.98 -3.50
N ALA A 213 1.16 15.82 -3.97
CA ALA A 213 0.81 14.96 -5.11
C ALA A 213 1.47 15.43 -6.40
N ALA A 214 1.50 16.73 -6.67
CA ALA A 214 2.19 17.30 -7.84
C ALA A 214 3.70 17.04 -7.77
N LYS A 215 4.32 17.21 -6.60
CA LYS A 215 5.75 16.89 -6.39
C LYS A 215 6.03 15.40 -6.63
N HIS A 216 5.19 14.52 -6.08
CA HIS A 216 5.27 13.08 -6.31
C HIS A 216 5.15 12.77 -7.82
N SER A 217 4.14 13.33 -8.48
CA SER A 217 3.91 13.13 -9.91
C SER A 217 5.12 13.54 -10.74
N ALA A 218 5.70 14.70 -10.44
CA ALA A 218 6.92 15.19 -11.08
C ALA A 218 8.16 14.29 -10.89
N THR A 219 8.23 13.55 -9.79
CA THR A 219 9.37 12.67 -9.49
C THR A 219 9.21 11.28 -10.11
N TYR A 220 7.99 10.72 -10.12
CA TYR A 220 7.79 9.30 -10.42
C TYR A 220 6.93 8.99 -11.65
N HIS A 221 6.30 9.98 -12.29
CA HIS A 221 5.58 9.74 -13.55
C HIS A 221 6.49 10.02 -14.76
N LEU A 222 6.67 8.99 -15.60
CA LEU A 222 7.35 9.11 -16.90
C LEU A 222 6.48 9.81 -17.98
N GLN A 223 5.19 10.02 -17.71
CA GLN A 223 4.33 10.79 -18.60
C GLN A 223 4.58 12.29 -18.40
N HIS A 224 5.42 12.89 -19.25
CA HIS A 224 5.83 14.30 -19.19
C HIS A 224 4.68 15.32 -19.00
N HIS A 225 3.47 15.03 -19.49
CA HIS A 225 2.30 15.90 -19.31
C HIS A 225 1.71 15.87 -17.89
N ARG A 226 2.16 14.96 -17.01
CA ARG A 226 1.79 14.86 -15.58
C ARG A 226 2.93 15.21 -14.62
N ALA A 227 4.13 15.52 -15.13
CA ALA A 227 5.35 15.58 -14.35
C ALA A 227 6.11 16.91 -14.50
N ARG A 228 5.48 18.07 -14.25
CA ARG A 228 6.16 19.39 -14.29
C ARG A 228 6.50 19.93 -12.90
N THR A 229 7.72 20.48 -12.79
CA THR A 229 8.40 20.97 -11.57
C THR A 229 8.37 22.50 -11.41
N ASP A 230 7.70 23.23 -12.30
CA ASP A 230 7.64 24.70 -12.34
C ASP A 230 6.61 25.32 -11.38
N MET A 231 6.05 24.51 -10.49
CA MET A 231 5.08 24.95 -9.49
C MET A 231 5.78 25.59 -8.28
N GLY A 232 5.80 26.92 -8.24
CA GLY A 232 6.18 27.70 -7.05
C GLY A 232 7.45 28.53 -7.15
N ARG A 233 8.05 28.67 -8.33
CA ARG A 233 8.99 29.77 -8.57
C ARG A 233 8.20 30.98 -9.05
N GLN A 234 8.23 32.01 -8.22
CA GLN A 234 7.90 33.38 -8.63
C GLN A 234 8.87 33.83 -9.72
#